data_AF-A0A816HXI1-F1
#
_entry.id   AF-A0A816HXI1-F1
#
_cell.length_a   1.000
_cell.length_b   1.000
_cell.length_c   1.000
_cell.angle_alpha   90.00
_cell.angle_beta   90.00
_cell.angle_gamma   90.00
#
_symmetry.space_group_name_H-M   'P 1'
#
loop_
_entity.id
_entity.type
_entity.pdbx_description
1 polymer ?
#
loop_
_entity_poly.entity_id
_entity_poly.type
_entity_poly.pdbx_seq_one_letter_code
_entity_poly.pdbx_strand_id
1 'polypeptide(L)'
;MKYSCVQLNDLPDEILLIILKNLTNAEVLYSLLGVNKRLNNIAVDPVFTNNLSLVMSTSDGLVYSLSDPILDRFCLYILPKIHQNIEWLHLQSRSMERILRATNFPNLYGISLHNIEAKTAIDLFT
;
A
#
# COMPACT_ATOMS: atom_id res chain seq x y z
N MET A 1 -33.71 -0.14 -24.52
CA MET A 1 -32.92 0.64 -23.53
C MET A 1 -31.48 0.70 -24.00
N LYS A 2 -30.94 1.88 -24.31
CA LYS A 2 -29.50 2.06 -24.56
C LYS A 2 -28.83 2.19 -23.19
N TYR A 3 -28.11 1.18 -22.74
CA TYR A 3 -27.21 1.34 -21.61
C TYR A 3 -26.06 2.24 -22.07
N SER A 4 -25.93 3.41 -21.45
CA SER A 4 -24.72 4.23 -21.58
C SER A 4 -23.60 3.47 -20.87
N CYS A 5 -22.61 2.97 -21.62
CA CYS A 5 -21.40 2.42 -21.04
C CYS A 5 -20.52 3.59 -20.61
N VAL A 6 -20.67 4.02 -19.36
CA VAL A 6 -19.74 4.99 -18.76
C VAL A 6 -18.44 4.24 -18.47
N GLN A 7 -17.35 4.66 -19.10
CA GLN A 7 -16.05 4.08 -18.79
C GLN A 7 -15.53 4.68 -17.48
N LEU A 8 -14.69 3.93 -16.76
CA LEU A 8 -14.06 4.42 -15.53
C LEU A 8 -13.30 5.74 -15.77
N ASN A 9 -12.68 5.88 -16.95
CA ASN A 9 -11.99 7.10 -17.36
C ASN A 9 -12.90 8.31 -17.63
N ASP A 10 -14.21 8.11 -17.78
CA ASP A 10 -15.17 9.20 -18.00
C ASP A 10 -15.66 9.82 -16.69
N LEU A 11 -15.43 9.14 -15.56
CA LEU A 11 -15.82 9.63 -14.24
C LEU A 11 -14.88 10.76 -13.78
N PRO A 12 -15.35 11.77 -13.03
CA PRO A 12 -14.48 12.74 -12.35
C PRO A 12 -13.57 12.09 -11.30
N ASP A 13 -12.46 12.77 -10.96
CA ASP A 13 -11.47 12.27 -9.99
C ASP A 13 -12.09 12.03 -8.61
N GLU A 14 -13.02 12.87 -8.18
CA GLU A 14 -13.71 12.77 -6.90
C GLU A 14 -14.55 11.49 -6.81
N ILE A 15 -15.22 11.12 -7.90
CA ILE A 15 -16.01 9.88 -7.97
C ILE A 15 -15.09 8.66 -7.96
N LEU A 16 -13.96 8.74 -8.68
CA LEU A 16 -12.96 7.68 -8.64
C LEU A 16 -12.40 7.48 -7.22
N LEU A 17 -12.08 8.56 -6.51
CA LEU A 17 -11.62 8.49 -5.12
C LEU A 17 -12.66 7.81 -4.22
N ILE A 18 -13.95 8.14 -4.38
CA ILE A 18 -15.03 7.50 -3.60
C ILE A 18 -15.10 5.99 -3.88
N ILE A 19 -14.99 5.58 -5.15
CA ILE A 19 -15.01 4.16 -5.53
C ILE A 19 -13.79 3.43 -4.98
N LEU A 20 -12.59 3.98 -5.19
CA LEU A 20 -11.31 3.37 -4.84
C LEU A 20 -11.08 3.28 -3.33
N LYS A 21 -11.70 4.14 -2.53
CA LYS A 21 -11.68 4.04 -1.05
C LYS A 21 -12.26 2.75 -0.49
N ASN A 22 -13.00 1.98 -1.30
CA ASN A 22 -13.50 0.65 -0.90
C ASN A 22 -12.44 -0.45 -1.07
N LEU A 23 -11.26 -0.13 -1.63
CA LEU A 23 -10.12 -1.03 -1.76
C LEU A 23 -9.06 -0.70 -0.72
N THR A 24 -8.17 -1.66 -0.46
CA THR A 24 -6.99 -1.38 0.35
C THR A 24 -6.03 -0.46 -0.40
N ASN A 25 -5.29 0.37 0.34
CA ASN A 25 -4.21 1.21 -0.22
C ASN A 25 -3.24 0.40 -1.09
N ALA A 26 -2.87 -0.81 -0.66
CA ALA A 26 -1.97 -1.69 -1.38
C ALA A 26 -2.56 -2.10 -2.74
N GLU A 27 -3.84 -2.47 -2.79
CA GLU A 27 -4.53 -2.83 -4.04
C GLU A 27 -4.62 -1.64 -5.00
N VAL A 28 -4.94 -0.45 -4.49
CA VAL A 28 -5.00 0.78 -5.30
C VAL A 28 -3.64 1.08 -5.91
N LEU A 29 -2.58 1.11 -5.08
CA LEU A 29 -1.23 1.41 -5.52
C LEU A 29 -0.70 0.36 -6.51
N TYR A 30 -0.91 -0.93 -6.20
CA TYR A 30 -0.49 -2.02 -7.08
C TYR A 30 -1.24 -1.99 -8.42
N SER A 31 -2.53 -1.67 -8.43
CA SER A 31 -3.35 -1.74 -9.63
C SER A 31 -3.21 -0.51 -10.51
N LEU A 32 -3.08 0.69 -9.91
CA LEU A 32 -3.17 1.95 -10.65
C LEU A 32 -1.81 2.57 -10.97
N LEU A 33 -0.81 2.35 -10.13
CA LEU A 33 0.48 3.02 -10.31
C LEU A 33 1.24 2.42 -11.50
N GLY A 34 1.46 3.25 -12.51
CA GLY A 34 2.06 2.92 -13.79
C GLY A 34 1.07 2.73 -14.94
N VAL A 35 -0.25 2.79 -14.69
CA VAL A 35 -1.26 2.56 -15.74
C VAL A 35 -1.36 3.76 -16.68
N ASN A 36 -1.60 4.96 -16.14
CA ASN A 36 -1.56 6.21 -16.91
C ASN A 36 -1.33 7.41 -15.99
N LYS A 37 -1.05 8.58 -16.57
CA LYS A 37 -0.72 9.80 -15.82
C LYS A 37 -1.82 10.20 -14.82
N ARG A 38 -3.09 10.12 -15.22
CA ARG A 38 -4.22 10.50 -14.36
C ARG A 38 -4.38 9.55 -13.18
N LEU A 39 -4.37 8.25 -13.42
CA LEU A 39 -4.47 7.24 -12.37
C LEU A 39 -3.26 7.26 -11.43
N ASN A 40 -2.07 7.62 -11.93
CA ASN A 40 -0.91 7.84 -11.08
C ASN A 40 -1.15 8.96 -10.09
N ASN A 41 -1.69 10.11 -10.54
CA ASN A 41 -1.98 11.24 -9.67
C ASN A 41 -3.01 10.86 -8.58
N ILE A 42 -4.02 10.07 -8.94
CA ILE A 42 -5.02 9.57 -7.99
C ILE A 42 -4.38 8.59 -6.99
N ALA A 43 -3.53 7.67 -7.46
CA ALA A 43 -2.92 6.65 -6.62
C ALA A 43 -1.92 7.22 -5.60
N VAL A 44 -1.26 8.33 -5.91
CA VAL A 44 -0.33 9.00 -4.98
C VAL A 44 -1.02 9.97 -4.01
N ASP A 45 -2.36 10.06 -4.06
CA ASP A 45 -3.11 10.88 -3.12
C ASP A 45 -2.82 10.47 -1.67
N PRO A 46 -2.69 11.42 -0.72
CA PRO A 46 -2.47 11.15 0.70
C PRO A 46 -3.44 10.12 1.29
N VAL A 47 -4.67 10.04 0.78
CA VAL A 47 -5.67 9.09 1.27
C VAL A 47 -5.27 7.63 1.09
N PHE A 48 -4.41 7.33 0.12
CA PHE A 48 -3.89 5.98 -0.12
C PHE A 48 -2.44 5.82 0.34
N THR A 49 -1.70 6.91 0.59
CA THR A 49 -0.25 6.85 0.79
C THR A 49 0.21 7.16 2.21
N ASN A 50 -0.55 7.95 3.00
CA ASN A 50 -0.14 8.31 4.36
C ASN A 50 -0.03 7.10 5.27
N ASN A 51 -1.06 6.26 5.27
CA ASN A 51 -1.12 5.08 6.10
C ASN A 51 -1.16 3.85 5.18
N LEU A 52 -0.01 3.23 4.94
CA LEU A 52 0.15 2.14 3.97
C LEU A 52 0.16 0.78 4.68
N SER A 53 -0.70 -0.13 4.24
CA SER A 53 -0.75 -1.50 4.73
C SER A 53 -0.15 -2.46 3.70
N LEU A 54 0.95 -3.11 4.05
CA LEU A 54 1.59 -4.16 3.25
C LEU A 54 1.33 -5.55 3.85
N VAL A 55 0.14 -5.71 4.44
CA VAL A 55 -0.39 -6.96 4.94
C VAL A 55 -1.79 -7.19 4.37
N MET A 56 -2.17 -8.46 4.24
CA MET A 56 -3.52 -8.87 3.84
C MET A 56 -4.22 -9.41 5.07
N SER A 57 -5.42 -8.92 5.34
CA SER A 57 -6.25 -9.40 6.44
C SER A 57 -7.43 -10.19 5.87
N THR A 58 -7.66 -11.38 6.39
CA THR A 58 -8.85 -12.17 6.08
C THR A 58 -10.00 -11.82 7.02
N SER A 59 -11.23 -12.20 6.65
CA SER A 59 -12.44 -11.92 7.44
C SER A 59 -12.46 -12.59 8.81
N ASP A 60 -11.63 -13.62 9.02
CA ASP A 60 -11.41 -14.30 10.30
C ASP A 60 -10.33 -13.61 11.17
N GLY A 61 -9.78 -12.47 10.72
CA GLY A 61 -8.79 -11.68 11.45
C GLY A 61 -7.35 -12.16 11.32
N LEU A 62 -7.08 -13.19 10.51
CA LEU A 62 -5.70 -13.62 10.23
C LEU A 62 -5.00 -12.60 9.32
N VAL A 63 -3.74 -12.31 9.64
CA VAL A 63 -2.90 -11.36 8.91
C VAL A 63 -1.80 -12.12 8.17
N TYR A 64 -1.79 -12.01 6.84
CA TYR A 64 -0.82 -12.63 5.95
C TYR A 64 0.08 -11.57 5.31
N SER A 65 1.28 -11.96 4.86
CA SER A 65 2.05 -11.06 4.00
C SER A 65 1.43 -11.05 2.62
N LEU A 66 1.68 -9.97 1.90
CA LEU A 66 1.62 -9.99 0.45
C LEU A 66 2.56 -11.10 -0.09
N SER A 67 2.22 -11.66 -1.26
CA SER A 67 3.10 -12.60 -1.94
C SER A 67 4.40 -11.92 -2.35
N ASP A 68 5.49 -12.68 -2.46
CA ASP A 68 6.80 -12.13 -2.81
C ASP A 68 6.82 -11.30 -4.10
N PRO A 69 6.14 -11.69 -5.19
CA PRO A 69 6.10 -10.86 -6.41
C PRO A 69 5.40 -9.51 -6.19
N ILE A 70 4.36 -9.48 -5.35
CA ILE A 70 3.68 -8.23 -5.01
C ILE A 70 4.63 -7.36 -4.18
N LEU A 71 5.26 -7.94 -3.17
CA LEU A 71 6.20 -7.23 -2.30
C LEU A 71 7.42 -6.71 -3.08
N ASP A 72 7.94 -7.46 -4.05
CA ASP A 72 9.00 -7.03 -4.97
C ASP A 72 8.58 -5.79 -5.74
N ARG A 73 7.37 -5.81 -6.29
CA ARG A 73 6.85 -4.65 -7.01
C ARG A 73 6.75 -3.42 -6.09
N PHE A 74 6.35 -3.62 -4.84
CA PHE A 74 6.32 -2.54 -3.86
C PHE A 74 7.72 -1.97 -3.61
N CYS A 75 8.68 -2.84 -3.28
CA CYS A 75 10.04 -2.41 -2.94
C CYS A 75 10.75 -1.74 -4.12
N LEU A 76 10.62 -2.31 -5.33
CA LEU A 76 11.37 -1.85 -6.49
C LEU A 76 10.74 -0.65 -7.20
N TYR A 77 9.41 -0.50 -7.17
CA TYR A 77 8.72 0.46 -8.05
C TYR A 77 7.73 1.39 -7.35
N ILE A 78 7.04 0.94 -6.31
CA ILE A 78 5.97 1.73 -5.68
C ILE A 78 6.52 2.58 -4.55
N LEU A 79 7.18 1.97 -3.57
CA LEU A 79 7.72 2.66 -2.40
C LEU A 79 8.64 3.82 -2.78
N PRO A 80 9.59 3.68 -3.74
CA PRO A 80 10.43 4.81 -4.16
C PRO A 80 9.65 6.00 -4.74
N LYS A 81 8.40 5.83 -5.15
CA LYS A 81 7.57 6.91 -5.70
C LYS A 81 6.70 7.61 -4.64
N ILE A 82 6.34 6.90 -3.58
CA ILE A 82 5.40 7.40 -2.56
C ILE A 82 6.04 7.61 -1.19
N HIS A 83 7.32 7.29 -1.03
CA HIS A 83 8.01 7.29 0.27
C HIS A 83 7.94 8.60 1.06
N GLN A 84 7.81 9.73 0.36
CA GLN A 84 7.66 11.05 0.98
C GLN A 84 6.29 11.22 1.65
N ASN A 85 5.26 10.51 1.19
CA ASN A 85 3.92 10.63 1.73
C ASN A 85 3.67 9.65 2.87
N ILE A 86 4.50 8.60 2.99
CA ILE A 86 4.29 7.54 3.97
C ILE A 86 4.63 8.05 5.37
N GLU A 87 3.60 8.01 6.20
CA GLU A 87 3.59 8.45 7.59
C GLU A 87 3.49 7.26 8.55
N TRP A 88 2.76 6.22 8.15
CA TRP A 88 2.59 4.98 8.88
C TRP A 88 2.72 3.76 7.96
N LEU A 89 3.40 2.72 8.44
CA LEU A 89 3.52 1.44 7.75
C LEU A 89 2.95 0.29 8.60
N HIS A 90 2.10 -0.54 8.01
CA HIS A 90 1.72 -1.84 8.59
C HIS A 90 2.37 -2.97 7.79
N LEU A 91 3.13 -3.82 8.46
CA LEU A 91 3.92 -4.88 7.83
C LEU A 91 4.00 -6.12 8.70
N GLN A 92 4.33 -7.25 8.08
CA GLN A 92 4.76 -8.42 8.83
C GLN A 92 6.23 -8.29 9.24
N SER A 93 6.57 -8.85 10.39
CA SER A 93 7.94 -8.87 10.91
C SER A 93 8.95 -9.41 9.88
N ARG A 94 8.61 -10.51 9.20
CA ARG A 94 9.47 -11.16 8.18
C ARG A 94 9.78 -10.30 6.94
N SER A 95 8.92 -9.34 6.59
CA SER A 95 9.13 -8.46 5.43
C SER A 95 9.71 -7.10 5.81
N MET A 96 9.86 -6.83 7.11
CA MET A 96 10.28 -5.53 7.63
C MET A 96 11.60 -5.07 7.03
N GLU A 97 12.64 -5.89 7.11
CA GLU A 97 13.96 -5.52 6.63
C GLU A 97 13.94 -5.19 5.13
N ARG A 98 13.25 -6.02 4.34
CA ARG A 98 13.12 -5.83 2.89
C ARG A 98 12.41 -4.52 2.53
N ILE A 99 11.33 -4.19 3.25
CA ILE A 99 10.56 -2.95 3.04
C ILE A 99 11.39 -1.73 3.46
N LEU A 100 12.00 -1.77 4.64
CA LEU A 100 12.76 -0.64 5.19
C LEU A 100 14.06 -0.37 4.42
N ARG A 101 14.63 -1.38 3.76
CA ARG A 101 15.78 -1.21 2.86
C ARG A 101 15.41 -0.70 1.47
N ALA A 102 14.15 -0.74 1.08
CA ALA A 102 13.73 -0.38 -0.28
C ALA A 102 13.92 1.12 -0.58
N THR A 103 13.72 1.98 0.42
CA THR A 103 13.83 3.44 0.29
C THR A 103 13.90 4.09 1.67
N ASN A 104 14.24 5.38 1.71
CA ASN A 104 14.16 6.19 2.93
C ASN A 104 12.74 6.73 3.12
N PHE A 105 12.18 6.66 4.33
CA PHE A 105 10.85 7.20 4.64
C PHE A 105 10.97 8.43 5.55
N PRO A 106 11.15 9.64 5.00
CA PRO A 106 11.49 10.81 5.80
C PRO A 106 10.35 11.29 6.71
N ASN A 107 9.10 11.00 6.38
CA ASN A 107 7.93 11.40 7.15
C ASN A 107 7.34 10.26 8.00
N LEU A 108 8.02 9.11 8.06
CA LEU A 108 7.56 7.95 8.82
C LEU A 108 7.65 8.25 10.33
N TYR A 109 6.51 8.25 11.00
CA TYR A 109 6.44 8.41 12.46
C TYR A 109 6.00 7.15 13.19
N GLY A 110 5.54 6.11 12.47
CA GLY A 110 5.24 4.84 13.12
C GLY A 110 5.16 3.63 12.23
N ILE A 111 5.40 2.48 12.86
CA ILE A 111 5.41 1.16 12.26
C ILE A 111 4.54 0.24 13.13
N SER A 112 3.60 -0.45 12.50
CA SER A 112 2.86 -1.57 13.09
C SER A 112 3.43 -2.88 12.55
N LEU A 113 3.90 -3.73 13.47
CA LEU A 113 4.43 -5.06 13.15
C LEU A 113 3.40 -6.14 13.51
N HIS A 114 3.04 -6.95 12.52
CA HIS A 114 2.19 -8.11 12.68
C HIS A 114 3.02 -9.40 12.71
N ASN A 115 2.53 -10.40 13.45
CA ASN A 115 3.16 -11.73 13.59
C ASN A 115 4.64 -11.62 13.92
N ILE A 116 4.97 -10.93 15.02
CA ILE A 116 6.36 -10.82 15.49
C ILE A 116 6.82 -12.19 15.95
N GLU A 117 7.78 -12.77 15.24
CA GLU A 117 8.42 -14.01 15.66
C GLU A 117 9.23 -13.76 16.94
N ALA A 118 9.29 -14.74 17.84
CA ALA A 118 9.95 -14.60 19.14
C ALA A 118 11.42 -14.12 19.00
N LYS A 119 12.13 -14.60 17.98
CA LYS A 119 13.50 -14.16 17.68
C LYS A 119 13.55 -12.68 17.32
N THR A 120 12.70 -12.23 16.41
CA THR A 120 12.60 -10.81 16.02
C THR A 120 12.22 -9.92 17.19
N ALA A 121 11.36 -10.40 18.10
CA ALA A 121 11.03 -9.67 19.31
C ALA A 121 12.27 -9.48 20.21
N ILE A 122 13.06 -10.52 20.42
CA ILE A 122 14.30 -10.43 21.21
C ILE A 122 15.25 -9.40 20.59
N ASP A 123 15.49 -9.49 19.28
CA ASP A 123 16.41 -8.59 18.56
C ASP A 123 15.97 -7.10 18.60
N LEU A 124 14.67 -6.82 18.80
CA LEU A 124 14.14 -5.44 18.89
C LEU A 124 14.22 -4.83 20.30
N PHE A 125 14.30 -5.65 21.35
CA PHE A 125 14.23 -5.22 22.75
C PHE A 125 15.51 -5.50 23.55
N THR A 126 16.59 -5.89 22.88
CA THR A 126 17.93 -6.06 23.49
C THR A 126 18.97 -5.22 22.77
#